data_AF-A0A7S1R8Q5-F1
#
_entry.id   AF-A0A7S1R8Q5-F1
#
_cell.length_a   1.000
_cell.length_b   1.000
_cell.length_c   1.000
_cell.angle_alpha   90.00
_cell.angle_beta   90.00
_cell.angle_gamma   90.00
#
_symmetry.space_group_name_H-M   'P 1'
#
loop_
_entity.id
_entity.type
_entity.pdbx_description
1 polymer ?
#
loop_
_entity_poly.entity_id
_entity_poly.type
_entity_poly.pdbx_seq_one_letter_code
_entity_poly.pdbx_strand_id
1 'polypeptide(L)'
;APTTTTEESRYNTTNGVVEEEGESMGDHTDRYYTLGECQALCDREPGCNSLSFFNGECHLKDGCVHPGDPVRQRGGFRTYYKSCSHEAFTYEELGKGYCPHGYYAGGDPFDAANLARCQARCSSEPQCEFVSLHLQDTCSRYSSKAGECEDRPLGQYDHMTYRRIALPPSVITDGVERLPEGISTQSSSSSLRYIARAKEAPITMEDFKARMLKTYASPMHAFQALGTNPAGLDDFVRGVKTFQPPLTLEQAQFAFKGLDTDHDDSLRSFEFFEVIECGHFFPTSKELAKSHASPQAYRVPSMSSGRQDWQPSVPALALAFGALTCLLSIFLAMGLRMAGKASTDNAYRRETYTVLPLNPSETTSVASSGGRRELISL
;
A
#
# COMPACT_ATOMS: atom_id res chain seq x y z
N ALA A 1 -10.63 50.78 -25.52
CA ALA A 1 -10.75 49.34 -25.23
C ALA A 1 -9.64 48.99 -24.27
N PRO A 2 -9.92 48.49 -23.07
CA PRO A 2 -8.87 48.07 -22.15
C PRO A 2 -8.26 46.78 -22.68
N THR A 3 -6.97 46.81 -22.92
CA THR A 3 -6.15 45.66 -23.33
C THR A 3 -6.15 44.67 -22.16
N THR A 4 -6.81 43.53 -22.33
CA THR A 4 -6.71 42.38 -21.42
C THR A 4 -5.26 41.92 -21.43
N THR A 5 -4.52 42.32 -20.40
CA THR A 5 -3.24 41.74 -20.03
C THR A 5 -3.48 40.25 -19.83
N THR A 6 -2.86 39.44 -20.68
CA THR A 6 -2.84 37.99 -20.58
C THR A 6 -2.28 37.64 -19.20
N GLU A 7 -3.13 37.25 -18.25
CA GLU A 7 -2.69 36.58 -17.03
C GLU A 7 -1.95 35.32 -17.47
N GLU A 8 -0.63 35.36 -17.37
CA GLU A 8 0.24 34.20 -17.43
C GLU A 8 -0.32 33.17 -16.44
N SER A 9 -0.83 32.05 -16.96
CA SER A 9 -1.67 31.16 -16.17
C SER A 9 -0.87 30.57 -15.00
N ARG A 10 -1.27 30.93 -13.77
CA ARG A 10 -0.71 30.42 -12.49
C ARG A 10 -0.75 28.88 -12.35
N TYR A 11 -1.48 28.23 -13.25
CA TYR A 11 -1.63 26.78 -13.32
C TYR A 11 -0.95 26.23 -14.56
N ASN A 12 -0.20 25.15 -14.35
CA ASN A 12 0.21 24.25 -15.41
C ASN A 12 -0.95 23.29 -15.76
N THR A 13 -0.85 22.59 -16.89
CA THR A 13 -1.88 21.64 -17.34
C THR A 13 -1.25 20.36 -17.85
N THR A 14 -1.93 19.24 -17.61
CA THR A 14 -1.59 17.93 -18.17
C THR A 14 -2.49 17.60 -19.35
N ASN A 15 -2.12 16.57 -20.13
CA ASN A 15 -2.90 16.08 -21.26
C ASN A 15 -3.96 15.03 -20.87
N GLY A 16 -4.26 14.87 -19.58
CA GLY A 16 -5.23 13.91 -19.02
C GLY A 16 -5.42 14.15 -17.52
N VAL A 17 -6.01 13.19 -16.81
CA VAL A 17 -6.14 13.23 -15.35
C VAL A 17 -4.94 12.52 -14.73
N VAL A 18 -4.23 13.13 -13.81
CA VAL A 18 -3.09 12.47 -13.12
C VAL A 18 -3.61 11.26 -12.33
N GLU A 19 -2.85 10.16 -12.28
CA GLU A 19 -3.31 8.95 -11.58
C GLU A 19 -3.45 9.17 -10.06
N GLU A 20 -2.52 9.95 -9.49
CA GLU A 20 -2.51 10.32 -8.09
C GLU A 20 -2.75 11.83 -7.95
N GLU A 21 -4.03 12.24 -7.90
CA GLU A 21 -4.38 13.65 -7.64
C GLU A 21 -4.49 13.97 -6.14
N GLY A 22 -4.23 13.01 -5.26
CA GLY A 22 -4.47 13.19 -3.83
C GLY A 22 -5.96 13.19 -3.47
N GLU A 23 -6.27 13.73 -2.29
CA GLU A 23 -7.61 13.69 -1.69
C GLU A 23 -8.52 14.76 -2.29
N SER A 24 -9.82 14.48 -2.26
CA SER A 24 -10.83 15.43 -2.74
C SER A 24 -11.02 16.56 -1.74
N MET A 25 -10.74 17.79 -2.18
CA MET A 25 -10.96 19.01 -1.39
C MET A 25 -12.34 19.65 -1.63
N GLY A 26 -13.08 19.13 -2.61
CA GLY A 26 -14.42 19.60 -2.94
C GLY A 26 -14.77 19.36 -4.40
N ASP A 27 -15.97 18.85 -4.63
CA ASP A 27 -16.52 18.64 -5.96
C ASP A 27 -17.54 19.72 -6.28
N HIS A 28 -17.33 20.45 -7.37
CA HIS A 28 -18.17 21.55 -7.84
C HIS A 28 -18.83 21.15 -9.15
N THR A 29 -20.00 20.53 -9.03
CA THR A 29 -20.80 20.00 -10.14
C THR A 29 -22.27 20.45 -10.09
N ASP A 30 -22.62 21.33 -9.15
CA ASP A 30 -23.99 21.82 -8.92
C ASP A 30 -24.46 22.81 -9.99
N ARG A 31 -23.52 23.39 -10.75
CA ARG A 31 -23.76 24.23 -11.92
C ARG A 31 -22.60 24.12 -12.89
N TYR A 32 -22.72 24.82 -14.01
CA TYR A 32 -21.61 24.96 -14.94
C TYR A 32 -20.60 25.99 -14.41
N TYR A 33 -19.36 25.55 -14.20
CA TYR A 33 -18.22 26.40 -13.83
C TYR A 33 -17.26 26.63 -15.00
N THR A 34 -16.79 27.84 -15.16
CA THR A 34 -15.65 28.10 -16.05
C THR A 34 -14.35 27.61 -15.40
N LEU A 35 -13.33 27.30 -16.21
CA LEU A 35 -12.01 26.92 -15.68
C LEU A 35 -11.45 27.97 -14.72
N GLY A 36 -11.60 29.26 -15.05
CA GLY A 36 -11.15 30.37 -14.20
C GLY A 36 -11.88 30.41 -12.85
N GLU A 37 -13.18 30.11 -12.81
CA GLU A 37 -13.92 29.98 -11.54
C GLU A 37 -13.40 28.81 -10.71
N CYS A 38 -13.09 27.67 -11.33
CA CYS A 38 -12.52 26.51 -10.64
C CYS A 38 -11.12 26.79 -10.09
N GLN A 39 -10.27 27.48 -10.86
CA GLN A 39 -8.96 27.94 -10.39
C GLN A 39 -9.12 28.91 -9.21
N ALA A 40 -10.08 29.83 -9.26
CA ALA A 40 -10.36 30.74 -8.16
C ALA A 40 -10.96 30.05 -6.92
N LEU A 41 -11.65 28.92 -7.09
CA LEU A 41 -12.07 28.06 -5.97
C LEU A 41 -10.85 27.37 -5.35
N CYS A 42 -9.98 26.77 -6.17
CA CYS A 42 -8.74 26.15 -5.69
C CYS A 42 -7.75 27.15 -5.07
N ASP A 43 -7.68 28.39 -5.55
CA ASP A 43 -6.83 29.43 -4.97
C ASP A 43 -7.32 29.89 -3.59
N ARG A 44 -8.63 29.78 -3.31
CA ARG A 44 -9.22 30.11 -2.01
C ARG A 44 -9.10 28.98 -0.99
N GLU A 45 -8.85 27.76 -1.45
CA GLU A 45 -8.69 26.58 -0.60
C GLU A 45 -7.20 26.37 -0.29
N PRO A 46 -6.73 26.63 0.95
CA PRO A 46 -5.30 26.61 1.28
C PRO A 46 -4.61 25.27 1.03
N GLY A 47 -5.36 24.17 1.00
CA GLY A 47 -4.84 22.83 0.70
C GLY A 47 -4.96 22.41 -0.77
N CYS A 48 -5.59 23.20 -1.64
CA CYS A 48 -5.78 22.80 -3.03
C CYS A 48 -4.52 23.08 -3.86
N ASN A 49 -3.90 22.02 -4.36
CA ASN A 49 -2.69 22.07 -5.18
C ASN A 49 -2.97 21.78 -6.65
N SER A 50 -4.06 21.06 -6.93
CA SER A 50 -4.50 20.76 -8.28
C SER A 50 -6.03 20.71 -8.37
N LEU A 51 -6.54 20.71 -9.59
CA LEU A 51 -7.96 20.49 -9.87
C LEU A 51 -8.11 19.72 -11.18
N SER A 52 -9.07 18.80 -11.21
CA SER A 52 -9.50 18.10 -12.42
C SER A 52 -10.70 18.82 -13.01
N PHE A 53 -10.64 19.22 -14.28
CA PHE A 53 -11.70 20.01 -14.92
C PHE A 53 -12.14 19.43 -16.27
N PHE A 54 -13.45 19.34 -16.46
CA PHE A 54 -14.08 19.04 -17.76
C PHE A 54 -15.51 19.56 -17.81
N ASN A 55 -15.88 20.19 -18.93
CA ASN A 55 -17.28 20.51 -19.28
C ASN A 55 -18.11 21.16 -18.15
N GLY A 56 -17.51 22.06 -17.37
CA GLY A 56 -18.21 22.76 -16.30
C GLY A 56 -18.09 22.13 -14.92
N GLU A 57 -17.52 20.94 -14.81
CA GLU A 57 -17.28 20.23 -13.56
C GLU A 57 -15.84 20.45 -13.11
N CYS A 58 -15.63 20.79 -11.82
CA CYS A 58 -14.31 20.75 -11.21
C CYS A 58 -14.26 19.95 -9.92
N HIS A 59 -13.20 19.16 -9.82
CA HIS A 59 -12.83 18.39 -8.65
C HIS A 59 -11.55 18.97 -8.09
N LEU A 60 -11.63 19.63 -6.92
CA LEU A 60 -10.47 20.22 -6.26
C LEU A 60 -9.69 19.16 -5.51
N LYS A 61 -8.37 19.28 -5.52
CA LYS A 61 -7.46 18.21 -5.11
C LYS A 61 -6.27 18.77 -4.35
N ASP A 62 -5.83 18.06 -3.31
CA ASP A 62 -4.67 18.46 -2.52
C ASP A 62 -3.35 17.85 -3.01
N GLY A 63 -3.39 16.93 -3.96
CA GLY A 63 -2.18 16.34 -4.54
C GLY A 63 -1.38 17.36 -5.34
N CYS A 64 -0.08 17.41 -5.04
CA CYS A 64 0.89 18.09 -5.87
C CYS A 64 1.14 17.29 -7.15
N VAL A 65 1.07 17.98 -8.27
CA VAL A 65 1.30 17.40 -9.60
C VAL A 65 2.58 17.98 -10.17
N HIS A 66 3.38 17.12 -10.79
CA HIS A 66 4.64 17.43 -11.40
C HIS A 66 4.60 17.21 -12.92
N PRO A 67 5.45 17.92 -13.68
CA PRO A 67 5.62 17.63 -15.09
C PRO A 67 6.11 16.18 -15.29
N GLY A 68 5.29 15.36 -15.95
CA GLY A 68 5.63 13.97 -16.28
C GLY A 68 4.94 12.92 -15.41
N ASP A 69 4.15 13.32 -14.41
CA ASP A 69 3.34 12.38 -13.65
C ASP A 69 2.44 11.55 -14.57
N PRO A 70 2.21 10.25 -14.25
CA PRO A 70 1.39 9.38 -15.08
C PRO A 70 -0.03 9.91 -15.16
N VAL A 71 -0.59 9.92 -16.37
CA VAL A 71 -1.95 10.41 -16.63
C VAL A 71 -2.84 9.30 -17.21
N ARG A 72 -4.10 9.30 -16.77
CA ARG A 72 -5.21 8.53 -17.34
C ARG A 72 -6.08 9.42 -18.21
N GLN A 73 -6.46 8.88 -19.36
CA GLN A 73 -7.41 9.52 -20.26
C GLN A 73 -8.83 9.18 -19.78
N ARG A 74 -9.48 10.10 -19.07
CA ARG A 74 -10.84 9.90 -18.55
C ARG A 74 -11.77 11.00 -19.02
N GLY A 75 -12.66 10.69 -19.95
CA GLY A 75 -13.81 11.54 -20.28
C GLY A 75 -13.50 12.99 -20.69
N GLY A 76 -12.29 13.29 -21.16
CA GLY A 76 -11.87 14.66 -21.53
C GLY A 76 -11.38 15.53 -20.37
N PHE A 77 -11.38 15.00 -19.14
CA PHE A 77 -10.80 15.69 -17.98
C PHE A 77 -9.31 15.93 -18.14
N ARG A 78 -8.89 17.08 -17.61
CA ARG A 78 -7.50 17.50 -17.51
C ARG A 78 -7.21 17.99 -16.11
N THR A 79 -6.03 17.66 -15.61
CA THR A 79 -5.53 18.21 -14.35
C THR A 79 -4.87 19.56 -14.61
N TYR A 80 -5.26 20.56 -13.84
CA TYR A 80 -4.64 21.87 -13.75
C TYR A 80 -4.01 21.97 -12.38
N TYR A 81 -2.73 22.35 -12.31
CA TYR A 81 -1.99 22.30 -11.05
C TYR A 81 -1.12 23.52 -10.84
N LYS A 82 -1.00 23.92 -9.58
CA LYS A 82 -0.04 24.94 -9.15
C LYS A 82 1.34 24.32 -9.20
N SER A 83 2.35 25.09 -9.60
CA SER A 83 3.73 24.70 -9.33
C SER A 83 3.88 24.61 -7.82
N CYS A 84 3.90 23.40 -7.26
CA CYS A 84 4.16 23.24 -5.84
C CYS A 84 5.61 23.73 -5.60
N SER A 85 5.75 24.95 -5.06
CA SER A 85 7.02 25.45 -4.57
C SER A 85 7.31 24.71 -3.27
N HIS A 86 7.67 23.45 -3.38
CA HIS A 86 8.34 22.80 -2.27
C HIS A 86 9.70 23.50 -2.15
N GLU A 87 9.89 24.26 -1.08
CA GLU A 87 11.20 24.17 -0.44
C GLU A 87 11.44 22.67 -0.30
N ALA A 88 12.43 22.14 -1.03
CA ALA A 88 12.62 20.69 -1.01
C ALA A 88 12.88 20.33 0.44
N PHE A 89 12.02 19.50 1.03
CA PHE A 89 12.18 19.08 2.41
C PHE A 89 12.89 17.73 2.42
N THR A 90 13.78 17.55 3.39
CA THR A 90 14.27 16.23 3.79
C THR A 90 13.77 15.91 5.18
N TYR A 91 13.97 14.67 5.62
CA TYR A 91 13.51 14.20 6.92
C TYR A 91 14.67 13.56 7.68
N GLU A 92 14.92 14.04 8.89
CA GLU A 92 15.90 13.48 9.82
C GLU A 92 15.21 12.52 10.78
N GLU A 93 15.70 11.29 10.88
CA GLU A 93 15.18 10.30 11.83
C GLU A 93 15.61 10.67 13.27
N LEU A 94 14.62 10.98 14.12
CA LEU A 94 14.87 11.29 15.53
C LEU A 94 14.88 10.04 16.42
N GLY A 95 14.26 8.96 15.96
CA GLY A 95 14.18 7.68 16.66
C GLY A 95 12.77 7.32 17.14
N LYS A 96 12.70 6.33 18.02
CA LYS A 96 11.44 5.72 18.48
C LYS A 96 10.57 6.66 19.32
N GLY A 97 9.28 6.35 19.35
CA GLY A 97 8.25 7.10 20.06
C GLY A 97 7.64 8.20 19.20
N TYR A 98 6.71 8.97 19.78
CA TYR A 98 6.06 10.10 19.12
C TYR A 98 6.10 11.38 19.96
N CYS A 99 5.93 12.54 19.33
CA CYS A 99 6.01 13.84 20.02
C CYS A 99 4.88 13.99 21.06
N PRO A 100 5.16 14.44 22.30
CA PRO A 100 4.16 14.56 23.35
C PRO A 100 3.19 15.75 23.14
N HIS A 101 3.59 16.71 22.32
CA HIS A 101 2.86 17.94 22.05
C HIS A 101 2.83 18.24 20.55
N GLY A 102 1.92 19.13 20.15
CA GLY A 102 1.86 19.66 18.79
C GLY A 102 1.18 18.79 17.76
N TYR A 103 0.62 17.63 18.15
CA TYR A 103 -0.23 16.81 17.29
C TYR A 103 -1.39 17.65 16.74
N TYR A 104 -1.61 17.61 15.43
CA TYR A 104 -2.75 18.30 14.80
C TYR A 104 -3.52 17.43 13.80
N ALA A 105 -2.90 16.38 13.26
CA ALA A 105 -3.55 15.45 12.33
C ALA A 105 -2.86 14.08 12.37
N GLY A 106 -3.58 13.06 11.91
CA GLY A 106 -3.09 11.69 11.77
C GLY A 106 -4.23 10.69 11.93
N GLY A 107 -3.94 9.41 11.74
CA GLY A 107 -4.92 8.33 11.87
C GLY A 107 -5.62 7.92 10.57
N ASP A 108 -5.14 8.42 9.42
CA ASP A 108 -5.44 7.82 8.12
C ASP A 108 -4.42 6.69 7.84
N PRO A 109 -4.85 5.42 7.77
CA PRO A 109 -3.97 4.32 7.42
C PRO A 109 -3.34 4.45 6.03
N PHE A 110 -3.97 5.19 5.11
CA PHE A 110 -3.44 5.45 3.78
C PHE A 110 -2.16 6.29 3.84
N ASP A 111 -2.16 7.36 4.63
CA ASP A 111 -0.97 8.17 4.89
C ASP A 111 0.12 7.36 5.61
N ALA A 112 -0.29 6.34 6.37
CA ALA A 112 0.59 5.45 7.14
C ALA A 112 1.13 4.24 6.35
N ALA A 113 0.73 4.06 5.08
CA ALA A 113 1.11 2.90 4.28
C ALA A 113 2.64 2.72 4.20
N ASN A 114 3.38 3.84 4.11
CA ASN A 114 4.83 3.85 4.23
C ASN A 114 5.36 5.25 4.59
N LEU A 115 6.65 5.31 4.89
CA LEU A 115 7.33 6.55 5.25
C LEU A 115 7.24 7.62 4.17
N ALA A 116 7.39 7.25 2.89
CA ALA A 116 7.37 8.21 1.79
C ALA A 116 6.02 8.93 1.69
N ARG A 117 4.89 8.20 1.86
CA ARG A 117 3.55 8.82 1.88
C ARG A 117 3.37 9.75 3.08
N CYS A 118 3.75 9.28 4.26
CA CYS A 118 3.64 10.07 5.48
C CYS A 118 4.43 11.39 5.39
N GLN A 119 5.66 11.30 4.86
CA GLN A 119 6.50 12.46 4.58
C GLN A 119 5.92 13.36 3.48
N ALA A 120 5.39 12.80 2.39
CA ALA A 120 4.76 13.58 1.33
C ALA A 120 3.56 14.39 1.86
N ARG A 121 2.70 13.76 2.67
CA ARG A 121 1.56 14.42 3.31
C ARG A 121 1.99 15.55 4.25
N CYS A 122 3.02 15.32 5.06
CA CYS A 122 3.60 16.35 5.89
C CYS A 122 4.26 17.48 5.07
N SER A 123 4.90 17.16 3.95
CA SER A 123 5.52 18.15 3.05
C SER A 123 4.49 19.00 2.30
N SER A 124 3.26 18.52 2.10
CA SER A 124 2.16 19.32 1.56
C SER A 124 1.47 20.21 2.60
N GLU A 125 1.73 19.98 3.89
CA GLU A 125 1.10 20.71 4.99
C GLU A 125 2.07 21.78 5.55
N PRO A 126 1.78 23.08 5.39
CA PRO A 126 2.74 24.12 5.77
C PRO A 126 3.09 24.10 7.27
N GLN A 127 2.12 23.74 8.11
CA GLN A 127 2.30 23.64 9.56
C GLN A 127 3.04 22.39 10.03
N CYS A 128 3.31 21.41 9.18
CA CYS A 128 3.93 20.15 9.61
C CYS A 128 5.43 20.35 9.89
N GLU A 129 5.93 19.91 11.04
CA GLU A 129 7.36 19.95 11.36
C GLU A 129 7.91 18.57 11.72
N PHE A 130 7.07 17.67 12.22
CA PHE A 130 7.45 16.30 12.55
C PHE A 130 6.38 15.32 12.09
N VAL A 131 6.82 14.10 11.80
CA VAL A 131 5.94 12.95 11.61
C VAL A 131 6.36 11.83 12.54
N SER A 132 5.40 11.10 13.12
CA SER A 132 5.62 9.86 13.83
C SER A 132 4.82 8.76 13.13
N LEU A 133 5.53 7.82 12.49
CA LEU A 133 4.94 6.76 11.70
C LEU A 133 4.80 5.49 12.53
N HIS A 134 3.58 5.00 12.67
CA HIS A 134 3.27 3.61 12.95
C HIS A 134 2.83 2.96 11.64
N LEU A 135 3.70 2.12 11.08
CA LEU A 135 3.53 1.56 9.74
C LEU A 135 2.17 0.87 9.61
N GLN A 136 1.44 1.21 8.56
CA GLN A 136 0.10 0.74 8.24
C GLN A 136 -1.03 1.11 9.21
N ASP A 137 -0.74 1.86 10.27
CA ASP A 137 -1.75 2.24 11.27
C ASP A 137 -1.93 3.76 11.31
N THR A 138 -0.86 4.51 11.63
CA THR A 138 -0.97 5.97 11.72
C THR A 138 0.26 6.71 11.18
N CYS A 139 0.01 7.78 10.43
CA CYS A 139 0.98 8.85 10.17
C CYS A 139 0.61 10.04 11.05
N SER A 140 1.17 10.11 12.27
CA SER A 140 0.89 11.22 13.18
C SER A 140 1.71 12.44 12.80
N ARG A 141 1.07 13.59 12.60
CA ARG A 141 1.70 14.83 12.12
C ARG A 141 1.64 15.92 13.18
N TYR A 142 2.76 16.61 13.35
CA TYR A 142 2.98 17.55 14.44
C TYR A 142 3.45 18.90 13.92
N SER A 143 3.01 19.96 14.58
CA SER A 143 3.38 21.35 14.27
C SER A 143 4.49 21.87 15.16
N SER A 144 4.89 23.13 14.97
CA SER A 144 5.85 23.86 15.82
C SER A 144 5.58 23.79 17.33
N LYS A 145 4.33 23.52 17.73
CA LYS A 145 3.96 23.29 19.14
C LYS A 145 4.60 22.04 19.76
N ALA A 146 5.23 21.17 18.96
CA ALA A 146 6.00 20.03 19.43
C ALA A 146 7.37 20.43 20.02
N GLY A 147 7.81 21.68 19.84
CA GLY A 147 9.16 22.10 20.22
C GLY A 147 10.21 21.31 19.45
N GLU A 148 11.26 20.83 20.13
CA GLU A 148 12.29 19.99 19.51
C GLU A 148 11.91 18.50 19.41
N CYS A 149 10.78 18.09 20.01
CA CYS A 149 10.34 16.69 20.04
C CYS A 149 11.42 15.69 20.55
N GLU A 150 12.30 16.09 21.46
CA GLU A 150 13.37 15.23 21.98
C GLU A 150 12.87 14.13 22.93
N ASP A 151 11.98 14.49 23.86
CA ASP A 151 11.39 13.55 24.81
C ASP A 151 10.15 12.90 24.21
N ARG A 152 10.22 11.60 23.94
CA ARG A 152 9.14 10.82 23.29
C ARG A 152 8.76 9.61 24.13
N PRO A 153 8.26 9.77 25.37
CA PRO A 153 8.10 8.65 26.30
C PRO A 153 7.02 7.63 25.87
N LEU A 154 6.18 7.98 24.90
CA LEU A 154 5.06 7.17 24.40
C LEU A 154 5.34 6.63 23.00
N GLY A 155 4.66 5.53 22.62
CA GLY A 155 4.79 4.91 21.29
C GLY A 155 6.16 4.29 21.00
N GLN A 156 6.92 3.96 22.03
CA GLN A 156 8.31 3.48 21.92
C GLN A 156 8.47 2.13 21.18
N TYR A 157 7.38 1.41 20.94
CA TYR A 157 7.41 0.09 20.33
C TYR A 157 6.91 0.06 18.89
N ASP A 158 6.14 1.07 18.48
CA ASP A 158 5.34 1.07 17.25
C ASP A 158 5.52 2.35 16.42
N HIS A 159 6.01 3.45 17.01
CA HIS A 159 6.24 4.71 16.30
C HIS A 159 7.73 4.98 16.04
N MET A 160 8.02 5.49 14.84
CA MET A 160 9.30 6.10 14.47
C MET A 160 9.09 7.57 14.09
N THR A 161 9.82 8.49 14.73
CA THR A 161 9.68 9.93 14.51
C THR A 161 10.76 10.49 13.58
N TYR A 162 10.34 11.41 12.71
CA TYR A 162 11.18 12.14 11.78
C TYR A 162 10.90 13.65 11.86
N ARG A 163 11.95 14.47 11.78
CA ARG A 163 11.87 15.94 11.69
C ARG A 163 11.97 16.39 10.24
N ARG A 164 11.08 17.29 9.82
CA ARG A 164 11.14 17.95 8.50
C ARG A 164 12.23 19.03 8.52
N ILE A 165 13.11 19.00 7.52
CA ILE A 165 14.21 19.96 7.36
C ILE A 165 14.10 20.59 5.97
N ALA A 166 14.10 21.92 5.89
CA ALA A 166 14.18 22.63 4.61
C ALA A 166 15.59 22.48 4.00
N LEU A 167 15.66 22.02 2.75
CA LEU A 167 16.91 21.99 2.01
C LEU A 167 17.25 23.40 1.53
N PRO A 168 18.53 23.81 1.61
CA PRO A 168 18.95 25.09 1.09
C PRO A 168 18.74 25.15 -0.45
N PRO A 169 18.37 26.31 -1.00
CA PRO A 169 18.06 26.48 -2.43
C PRO A 169 19.18 26.03 -3.39
N SER A 170 20.42 26.00 -2.92
CA SER A 170 21.62 25.69 -3.71
C SER A 170 21.76 24.21 -4.11
N VAL A 171 20.92 23.30 -3.61
CA VAL A 171 21.00 21.86 -3.94
C VAL A 171 20.12 21.49 -5.13
N ILE A 172 19.23 22.39 -5.59
CA ILE A 172 18.22 22.07 -6.61
C ILE A 172 18.68 22.37 -8.04
N THR A 173 19.79 23.08 -8.26
CA THR A 173 20.16 23.58 -9.62
C THR A 173 21.10 22.70 -10.45
N ASP A 174 21.75 21.67 -9.91
CA ASP A 174 22.87 21.01 -10.64
C ASP A 174 22.51 19.68 -11.32
N GLY A 175 21.23 19.46 -11.64
CA GLY A 175 20.76 18.28 -12.38
C GLY A 175 20.88 18.39 -13.91
N VAL A 176 21.31 19.53 -14.45
CA VAL A 176 21.50 19.74 -15.90
C VAL A 176 22.78 20.53 -16.16
N GLU A 177 23.93 20.04 -15.69
CA GLU A 177 25.20 20.59 -16.13
C GLU A 177 25.65 19.91 -17.43
N ARG A 178 25.73 20.72 -18.49
CA ARG A 178 26.32 20.36 -19.78
C ARG A 178 27.70 19.77 -19.56
N LEU A 179 27.92 18.57 -20.08
CA LEU A 179 29.26 18.01 -20.32
C LEU A 179 30.13 19.06 -21.03
N PRO A 180 31.25 19.51 -20.44
CA PRO A 180 32.24 20.25 -21.18
C PRO A 180 32.99 19.27 -22.10
N GLU A 181 32.91 19.51 -23.41
CA GLU A 181 33.80 18.88 -24.37
C GLU A 181 35.23 19.33 -24.10
N GLY A 182 36.08 18.37 -23.70
CA GLY A 182 37.53 18.50 -23.82
C GLY A 182 38.27 18.60 -22.49
N ILE A 183 38.48 17.47 -21.81
CA ILE A 183 39.70 17.28 -21.03
C ILE A 183 40.32 15.93 -21.36
N SER A 184 41.55 16.04 -21.85
CA SER A 184 42.47 14.98 -22.24
C SER A 184 42.79 14.04 -21.08
N THR A 185 42.79 12.76 -21.42
CA THR A 185 43.26 11.62 -20.64
C THR A 185 44.64 11.85 -20.02
N GLN A 186 44.76 11.66 -18.71
CA GLN A 186 45.66 10.67 -18.07
C GLN A 186 45.66 10.82 -16.54
N SER A 187 45.65 9.67 -15.86
CA SER A 187 46.15 9.46 -14.49
C SER A 187 45.22 9.80 -13.30
N SER A 188 44.44 8.80 -12.87
CA SER A 188 44.46 8.22 -11.50
C SER A 188 43.24 7.32 -11.28
N SER A 189 43.41 6.03 -11.55
CA SER A 189 42.33 5.03 -11.65
C SER A 189 41.89 4.40 -10.32
N SER A 190 41.81 5.16 -9.23
CA SER A 190 41.54 4.57 -7.91
C SER A 190 40.39 5.20 -7.10
N SER A 191 39.94 6.41 -7.44
CA SER A 191 38.93 7.13 -6.62
C SER A 191 37.60 7.45 -7.32
N LEU A 192 37.37 6.92 -8.54
CA LEU A 192 36.08 7.03 -9.26
C LEU A 192 35.41 5.67 -9.50
N ARG A 193 35.54 4.73 -8.54
CA ARG A 193 34.64 3.56 -8.44
C ARG A 193 33.48 3.80 -7.46
N TYR A 194 33.23 5.06 -7.13
CA TYR A 194 32.08 5.50 -6.35
C TYR A 194 31.04 6.21 -7.24
N ILE A 195 31.03 5.88 -8.54
CA ILE A 195 29.89 6.16 -9.41
C ILE A 195 28.83 5.14 -9.04
N ALA A 196 27.65 5.63 -8.67
CA ALA A 196 26.44 4.90 -8.30
C ALA A 196 26.26 3.65 -9.15
N ARG A 197 26.80 2.53 -8.68
CA ARG A 197 26.49 1.22 -9.19
C ARG A 197 25.06 0.97 -8.74
N ALA A 198 24.09 1.19 -9.63
CA ALA A 198 22.71 0.78 -9.42
C ALA A 198 22.78 -0.64 -8.85
N LYS A 199 22.44 -0.76 -7.55
CA LYS A 199 22.63 -1.99 -6.80
C LYS A 199 21.82 -3.05 -7.54
N GLU A 200 22.51 -3.97 -8.20
CA GLU A 200 21.89 -5.02 -8.99
C GLU A 200 20.82 -5.71 -8.11
N ALA A 201 19.64 -5.94 -8.68
CA ALA A 201 18.52 -6.52 -7.94
C ALA A 201 18.96 -7.81 -7.22
N PRO A 202 18.65 -7.99 -5.92
CA PRO A 202 19.10 -9.16 -5.16
C PRO A 202 18.65 -10.51 -5.76
N ILE A 203 17.56 -10.53 -6.53
CA ILE A 203 17.05 -11.70 -7.26
C ILE A 203 16.28 -11.25 -8.51
N THR A 204 16.36 -12.02 -9.59
CA THR A 204 15.55 -11.82 -10.81
C THR A 204 14.28 -12.67 -10.75
N MET A 205 13.25 -12.30 -11.50
CA MET A 205 12.01 -13.09 -11.56
C MET A 205 12.25 -14.51 -12.12
N GLU A 206 13.20 -14.66 -13.05
CA GLU A 206 13.59 -15.96 -13.59
C GLU A 206 14.18 -16.88 -12.49
N ASP A 207 15.13 -16.38 -11.71
CA ASP A 207 15.73 -17.13 -10.60
C ASP A 207 14.71 -17.42 -9.50
N PHE A 208 13.84 -16.47 -9.18
CA PHE A 208 12.72 -16.67 -8.26
C PHE A 208 11.81 -17.84 -8.68
N LYS A 209 11.35 -17.83 -9.94
CA LYS A 209 10.50 -18.89 -10.50
C LYS A 209 11.23 -20.23 -10.53
N ALA A 210 12.50 -20.26 -10.93
CA ALA A 210 13.28 -21.49 -11.00
C ALA A 210 13.40 -22.17 -9.62
N ARG A 211 13.69 -21.39 -8.57
CA ARG A 211 13.81 -21.89 -7.19
C ARG A 211 12.50 -22.38 -6.61
N MET A 212 11.41 -21.64 -6.89
CA MET A 212 10.05 -21.99 -6.51
C MET A 212 9.62 -23.32 -7.17
N LEU A 213 9.75 -23.40 -8.50
CA LEU A 213 9.29 -24.55 -9.30
C LEU A 213 10.16 -25.80 -9.15
N LYS A 214 11.36 -25.65 -8.59
CA LYS A 214 12.17 -26.80 -8.17
C LYS A 214 11.58 -27.52 -6.95
N THR A 215 10.81 -26.82 -6.14
CA THR A 215 10.20 -27.35 -4.90
C THR A 215 8.72 -27.69 -5.12
N TYR A 216 8.00 -26.81 -5.81
CA TYR A 216 6.56 -26.90 -6.01
C TYR A 216 6.23 -27.16 -7.47
N ALA A 217 5.19 -27.98 -7.72
CA ALA A 217 4.81 -28.33 -9.10
C ALA A 217 4.24 -27.14 -9.91
N SER A 218 3.78 -26.08 -9.23
CA SER A 218 3.24 -24.87 -9.86
C SER A 218 3.33 -23.67 -8.91
N PRO A 219 3.20 -22.42 -9.41
CA PRO A 219 3.11 -21.24 -8.56
C PRO A 219 1.93 -21.33 -7.58
N MET A 220 0.82 -21.94 -7.99
CA MET A 220 -0.36 -22.14 -7.14
C MET A 220 -0.03 -23.00 -5.92
N HIS A 221 0.67 -24.13 -6.11
CA HIS A 221 1.10 -24.97 -4.98
C HIS A 221 2.09 -24.24 -4.06
N ALA A 222 2.98 -23.41 -4.63
CA ALA A 222 3.89 -22.60 -3.83
C ALA A 222 3.14 -21.57 -2.97
N PHE A 223 2.15 -20.88 -3.53
CA PHE A 223 1.34 -19.91 -2.80
C PHE A 223 0.51 -20.57 -1.69
N GLN A 224 -0.12 -21.73 -1.98
CA GLN A 224 -0.83 -22.52 -0.97
C GLN A 224 0.09 -22.93 0.19
N ALA A 225 1.37 -23.20 -0.08
CA ALA A 225 2.34 -23.56 0.95
C ALA A 225 2.75 -22.39 1.86
N LEU A 226 2.41 -21.13 1.53
CA LEU A 226 2.53 -19.99 2.46
C LEU A 226 1.60 -20.14 3.66
N GLY A 227 0.47 -20.85 3.49
CA GLY A 227 -0.47 -21.21 4.56
C GLY A 227 -1.50 -20.14 4.91
N THR A 228 -1.44 -18.96 4.29
CA THR A 228 -2.36 -17.83 4.50
C THR A 228 -2.72 -17.16 3.16
N ASN A 229 -3.91 -16.57 3.08
CA ASN A 229 -4.34 -15.71 1.97
C ASN A 229 -5.27 -14.62 2.54
N PRO A 230 -4.82 -13.36 2.62
CA PRO A 230 -3.52 -12.86 2.16
C PRO A 230 -2.33 -13.38 2.97
N ALA A 231 -1.14 -13.34 2.39
CA ALA A 231 0.11 -13.67 3.07
C ALA A 231 0.91 -12.38 3.36
N GLY A 232 1.15 -12.09 4.64
CA GLY A 232 2.05 -10.98 5.01
C GLY A 232 3.52 -11.32 4.78
N LEU A 233 4.40 -10.33 4.94
CA LEU A 233 5.85 -10.49 4.73
C LEU A 233 6.46 -11.65 5.54
N ASP A 234 6.08 -11.82 6.80
CA ASP A 234 6.62 -12.88 7.67
C ASP A 234 6.21 -14.29 7.19
N ASP A 235 4.99 -14.46 6.72
CA ASP A 235 4.51 -15.73 6.15
C ASP A 235 5.20 -16.01 4.82
N PHE A 236 5.37 -14.99 3.98
CA PHE A 236 6.13 -15.10 2.73
C PHE A 236 7.58 -15.49 2.97
N VAL A 237 8.30 -14.79 3.87
CA VAL A 237 9.69 -15.10 4.25
C VAL A 237 9.81 -16.53 4.79
N ARG A 238 8.84 -16.98 5.59
CA ARG A 238 8.80 -18.36 6.09
C ARG A 238 8.61 -19.36 4.95
N GLY A 239 7.70 -19.07 4.03
CA GLY A 239 7.39 -19.92 2.88
C GLY A 239 8.57 -20.05 1.91
N VAL A 240 9.22 -18.96 1.52
CA VAL A 240 10.33 -18.99 0.54
C VAL A 240 11.61 -19.66 1.05
N LYS A 241 11.72 -19.93 2.37
CA LYS A 241 12.79 -20.80 2.93
C LYS A 241 12.67 -22.25 2.49
N THR A 242 11.52 -22.66 1.95
CA THR A 242 11.32 -24.01 1.41
C THR A 242 11.80 -24.15 -0.04
N PHE A 243 12.09 -23.04 -0.73
CA PHE A 243 12.55 -23.05 -2.12
C PHE A 243 13.92 -23.73 -2.27
N GLN A 244 14.30 -24.08 -3.50
CA GLN A 244 15.59 -24.72 -3.77
C GLN A 244 16.42 -23.99 -4.84
N PRO A 245 17.55 -23.36 -4.47
CA PRO A 245 17.96 -23.03 -3.10
C PRO A 245 16.96 -22.09 -2.39
N PRO A 246 16.96 -22.05 -1.05
CA PRO A 246 16.12 -21.12 -0.29
C PRO A 246 16.52 -19.67 -0.59
N LEU A 247 15.57 -18.75 -0.51
CA LEU A 247 15.88 -17.33 -0.63
C LEU A 247 16.56 -16.79 0.64
N THR A 248 17.48 -15.84 0.46
CA THR A 248 17.97 -15.04 1.59
C THR A 248 16.89 -14.07 2.07
N LEU A 249 17.05 -13.49 3.27
CA LEU A 249 16.10 -12.50 3.79
C LEU A 249 15.96 -11.28 2.86
N GLU A 250 17.08 -10.75 2.34
CA GLU A 250 17.09 -9.62 1.41
C GLU A 250 16.36 -9.96 0.10
N GLN A 251 16.58 -11.16 -0.45
CA GLN A 251 15.88 -11.64 -1.64
C GLN A 251 14.38 -11.80 -1.42
N ALA A 252 13.99 -12.34 -0.26
CA ALA A 252 12.60 -12.53 0.10
C ALA A 252 11.86 -11.19 0.25
N GLN A 253 12.46 -10.22 0.94
CA GLN A 253 11.90 -8.87 1.08
C GLN A 253 11.78 -8.15 -0.27
N PHE A 254 12.80 -8.25 -1.13
CA PHE A 254 12.76 -7.68 -2.47
C PHE A 254 11.66 -8.31 -3.33
N ALA A 255 11.57 -9.65 -3.33
CA ALA A 255 10.56 -10.36 -4.09
C ALA A 255 9.14 -10.04 -3.59
N PHE A 256 8.94 -10.01 -2.27
CA PHE A 256 7.65 -9.65 -1.67
C PHE A 256 7.17 -8.27 -2.15
N LYS A 257 8.00 -7.24 -2.00
CA LYS A 257 7.68 -5.87 -2.47
C LYS A 257 7.45 -5.77 -3.98
N GLY A 258 8.11 -6.65 -4.74
CA GLY A 258 7.94 -6.70 -6.18
C GLY A 258 6.66 -7.42 -6.62
N LEU A 259 6.09 -8.27 -5.75
CA LEU A 259 4.86 -9.05 -5.96
C LEU A 259 3.63 -8.35 -5.37
N ASP A 260 3.80 -7.60 -4.28
CA ASP A 260 2.79 -6.76 -3.62
C ASP A 260 2.63 -5.45 -4.42
N THR A 261 1.64 -5.44 -5.31
CA THR A 261 1.48 -4.41 -6.33
C THR A 261 0.72 -3.18 -5.86
N ASP A 262 -0.18 -3.36 -4.90
CA ASP A 262 -0.88 -2.24 -4.27
C ASP A 262 -0.17 -1.72 -3.00
N HIS A 263 0.91 -2.39 -2.60
CA HIS A 263 1.79 -2.00 -1.48
C HIS A 263 1.04 -1.97 -0.14
N ASP A 264 0.12 -2.92 0.06
CA ASP A 264 -0.64 -3.11 1.31
C ASP A 264 0.08 -4.02 2.34
N ASP A 265 1.32 -4.43 2.06
CA ASP A 265 2.13 -5.46 2.76
C ASP A 265 1.37 -6.79 2.98
N SER A 266 0.39 -7.09 2.14
CA SER A 266 -0.47 -8.25 2.22
C SER A 266 -0.61 -8.88 0.84
N LEU A 267 0.21 -9.90 0.57
CA LEU A 267 0.27 -10.51 -0.74
C LEU A 267 -0.94 -11.41 -0.98
N ARG A 268 -1.87 -10.95 -1.83
CA ARG A 268 -3.04 -11.73 -2.24
C ARG A 268 -2.69 -12.66 -3.39
N SER A 269 -3.51 -13.70 -3.56
CA SER A 269 -3.29 -14.67 -4.62
C SER A 269 -3.28 -14.03 -6.02
N PHE A 270 -4.13 -13.03 -6.31
CA PHE A 270 -4.17 -12.42 -7.63
C PHE A 270 -2.89 -11.62 -7.93
N GLU A 271 -2.39 -10.83 -6.99
CA GLU A 271 -1.14 -10.07 -7.16
C GLU A 271 0.05 -10.99 -7.41
N PHE A 272 0.15 -12.05 -6.58
CA PHE A 272 1.18 -13.05 -6.74
C PHE A 272 1.16 -13.68 -8.14
N PHE A 273 -0.01 -14.10 -8.64
CA PHE A 273 -0.09 -14.73 -9.96
C PHE A 273 0.09 -13.73 -11.11
N GLU A 274 -0.47 -12.54 -11.02
CA GLU A 274 -0.36 -11.52 -12.07
C GLU A 274 1.08 -11.09 -12.28
N VAL A 275 1.81 -10.81 -11.21
CA VAL A 275 3.23 -10.40 -11.31
C VAL A 275 4.09 -11.55 -11.81
N ILE A 276 3.82 -12.78 -11.35
CA ILE A 276 4.49 -13.98 -11.87
C ILE A 276 4.22 -14.13 -13.37
N GLU A 277 3.01 -13.88 -13.85
CA GLU A 277 2.69 -13.91 -15.29
C GLU A 277 3.35 -12.76 -16.08
N CYS A 278 3.45 -11.55 -15.51
CA CYS A 278 4.18 -10.43 -16.11
C CYS A 278 5.67 -10.74 -16.34
N GLY A 279 6.27 -11.59 -15.51
CA GLY A 279 7.62 -12.12 -15.74
C GLY A 279 8.76 -11.20 -15.27
N HIS A 280 8.45 -10.12 -14.57
CA HIS A 280 9.41 -9.31 -13.83
C HIS A 280 8.79 -8.77 -12.53
N PHE A 281 9.63 -8.43 -11.56
CA PHE A 281 9.19 -7.73 -10.35
C PHE A 281 8.83 -6.27 -10.68
N PHE A 282 7.98 -5.67 -9.84
CA PHE A 282 7.54 -4.28 -9.96
C PHE A 282 6.90 -3.96 -11.33
N PRO A 283 5.90 -4.74 -11.78
CA PRO A 283 5.19 -4.41 -13.01
C PRO A 283 4.42 -3.11 -12.85
N THR A 284 4.38 -2.34 -13.93
CA THR A 284 3.58 -1.11 -13.99
C THR A 284 2.10 -1.45 -14.14
N SER A 285 1.22 -0.54 -13.71
CA SER A 285 -0.24 -0.67 -13.90
C SER A 285 -0.63 -0.93 -15.36
N LYS A 286 0.14 -0.39 -16.32
CA LYS A 286 -0.05 -0.61 -17.75
C LYS A 286 0.29 -2.05 -18.19
N GLU A 287 1.33 -2.64 -17.60
CA GLU A 287 1.72 -4.03 -17.87
C GLU A 287 0.72 -5.01 -17.28
N LEU A 288 0.24 -4.74 -16.06
CA LEU A 288 -0.85 -5.49 -15.43
C LEU A 288 -2.14 -5.38 -16.25
N ALA A 289 -2.55 -4.17 -16.66
CA ALA A 289 -3.73 -4.00 -17.52
C ALA A 289 -3.61 -4.78 -18.85
N LYS A 290 -2.39 -4.93 -19.38
CA LYS A 290 -2.14 -5.68 -20.62
C LYS A 290 -2.22 -7.20 -20.42
N SER A 291 -1.85 -7.74 -19.25
CA SER A 291 -2.03 -9.17 -18.95
C SER A 291 -3.52 -9.51 -18.88
N HIS A 292 -4.34 -8.65 -18.28
CA HIS A 292 -5.80 -8.79 -18.24
C HIS A 292 -6.49 -8.61 -19.60
N ALA A 293 -5.98 -7.69 -20.43
CA ALA A 293 -6.55 -7.38 -21.74
C ALA A 293 -6.17 -8.38 -22.83
N SER A 294 -5.24 -9.31 -22.57
CA SER A 294 -4.98 -10.41 -23.48
C SER A 294 -5.91 -11.56 -23.12
N PRO A 295 -7.00 -11.81 -23.88
CA PRO A 295 -7.66 -13.09 -23.86
C PRO A 295 -6.70 -14.10 -24.49
N GLN A 296 -5.61 -14.42 -23.81
CA GLN A 296 -4.91 -15.64 -24.10
C GLN A 296 -5.91 -16.74 -23.80
N ALA A 297 -6.39 -17.33 -24.89
CA ALA A 297 -6.97 -18.62 -24.89
C ALA A 297 -6.05 -19.53 -24.07
N TYR A 298 -6.36 -19.70 -22.79
CA TYR A 298 -6.30 -21.00 -22.19
C TYR A 298 -7.22 -21.85 -23.08
N ARG A 299 -6.66 -22.35 -24.20
CA ARG A 299 -7.02 -23.67 -24.68
C ARG A 299 -6.73 -24.54 -23.47
N VAL A 300 -7.75 -24.70 -22.63
CA VAL A 300 -8.02 -25.99 -22.01
C VAL A 300 -7.70 -26.97 -23.13
N PRO A 301 -6.68 -27.84 -22.98
CA PRO A 301 -6.46 -28.88 -23.94
C PRO A 301 -7.83 -29.53 -24.10
N SER A 302 -8.45 -29.31 -25.24
CA SER A 302 -9.59 -30.09 -25.65
C SER A 302 -9.06 -31.51 -25.54
N MET A 303 -9.57 -32.27 -24.58
CA MET A 303 -9.56 -33.71 -24.66
C MET A 303 -10.47 -34.06 -25.84
N SER A 304 -10.06 -33.66 -27.05
CA SER A 304 -10.53 -34.27 -28.26
C SER A 304 -10.09 -35.70 -28.12
N SER A 305 -11.09 -36.56 -28.10
CA SER A 305 -11.03 -37.99 -28.29
C SER A 305 -10.05 -38.38 -29.40
N GLY A 306 -8.77 -38.42 -29.06
CA GLY A 306 -7.77 -39.21 -29.74
C GLY A 306 -8.05 -40.64 -29.34
N ARG A 307 -8.89 -41.30 -30.14
CA ARG A 307 -9.07 -42.74 -30.14
C ARG A 307 -7.73 -43.35 -30.58
N GLN A 308 -6.78 -43.45 -29.66
CA GLN A 308 -5.69 -44.41 -29.78
C GLN A 308 -6.29 -45.75 -29.40
N ASP A 309 -6.31 -46.66 -30.37
CA ASP A 309 -6.60 -48.08 -30.18
C ASP A 309 -5.64 -48.66 -29.14
N TRP A 310 -6.02 -48.58 -27.88
CA TRP A 310 -5.55 -49.48 -26.85
C TRP A 310 -6.39 -50.74 -26.97
N GLN A 311 -5.81 -51.80 -27.54
CA GLN A 311 -6.27 -53.16 -27.29
C GLN A 311 -5.78 -53.56 -25.90
N PRO A 312 -6.64 -53.63 -24.87
CA PRO A 312 -6.26 -54.27 -23.62
C PRO A 312 -6.13 -55.78 -23.89
N SER A 313 -4.93 -56.31 -23.69
CA SER A 313 -4.78 -57.74 -23.48
C SER A 313 -5.60 -58.13 -22.24
N VAL A 314 -6.24 -59.29 -22.35
CA VAL A 314 -7.41 -59.69 -21.56
C VAL A 314 -7.14 -60.10 -20.08
N PRO A 315 -5.93 -60.14 -19.47
CA PRO A 315 -5.84 -60.61 -18.08
C PRO A 315 -6.04 -59.53 -17.00
N ALA A 316 -6.12 -58.23 -17.32
CA ALA A 316 -6.16 -57.17 -16.28
C ALA A 316 -7.55 -56.88 -15.68
N LEU A 317 -8.64 -57.13 -16.43
CA LEU A 317 -10.00 -56.86 -15.96
C LEU A 317 -10.51 -57.87 -14.90
N ALA A 318 -9.92 -59.07 -14.83
CA ALA A 318 -10.32 -60.07 -13.83
C ALA A 318 -9.86 -59.72 -12.38
N LEU A 319 -8.78 -58.95 -12.23
CA LEU A 319 -8.25 -58.61 -10.90
C LEU A 319 -8.97 -57.41 -10.26
N ALA A 320 -9.49 -56.48 -11.06
CA ALA A 320 -10.21 -55.31 -10.54
C ALA A 320 -11.60 -55.64 -9.96
N PHE A 321 -12.32 -56.61 -10.55
CA PHE A 321 -13.62 -57.06 -10.02
C PHE A 321 -13.48 -57.89 -8.72
N GLY A 322 -12.37 -58.60 -8.53
CA GLY A 322 -12.08 -59.33 -7.29
C GLY A 322 -11.80 -58.42 -6.09
N ALA A 323 -11.09 -57.31 -6.30
CA ALA A 323 -10.78 -56.36 -5.22
C ALA A 323 -12.01 -55.57 -4.76
N LEU A 324 -12.90 -55.19 -5.70
CA LEU A 324 -14.09 -54.41 -5.36
C LEU A 324 -15.14 -55.24 -4.59
N THR A 325 -15.29 -56.52 -4.92
CA THR A 325 -16.19 -57.43 -4.19
C THR A 325 -15.68 -57.75 -2.79
N CYS A 326 -14.35 -57.84 -2.60
CA CYS A 326 -13.75 -58.01 -1.28
C CYS A 326 -13.99 -56.78 -0.39
N LEU A 327 -13.79 -55.56 -0.91
CA LEU A 327 -14.01 -54.33 -0.14
C LEU A 327 -15.49 -54.10 0.22
N LEU A 328 -16.43 -54.39 -0.69
CA LEU A 328 -17.87 -54.29 -0.39
C LEU A 328 -18.29 -55.27 0.72
N SER A 329 -17.70 -56.46 0.78
CA SER A 329 -17.98 -57.43 1.85
C SER A 329 -17.49 -56.96 3.23
N ILE A 330 -16.36 -56.24 3.28
CA ILE A 330 -15.82 -55.65 4.52
C ILE A 330 -16.73 -54.51 5.01
N PHE A 331 -17.19 -53.64 4.11
CA PHE A 331 -18.09 -52.54 4.47
C PHE A 331 -19.48 -53.02 4.94
N LEU A 332 -20.03 -54.07 4.33
CA LEU A 332 -21.28 -54.71 4.80
C LEU A 332 -21.11 -55.37 6.18
N ALA A 333 -19.96 -55.99 6.45
CA ALA A 333 -19.67 -56.59 7.76
C ALA A 333 -19.44 -55.53 8.86
N MET A 334 -18.88 -54.37 8.54
CA MET A 334 -18.71 -53.27 9.50
C MET A 334 -20.02 -52.50 9.77
N GLY A 335 -20.88 -52.32 8.75
CA GLY A 335 -22.17 -51.63 8.90
C GLY A 335 -23.14 -52.32 9.87
N LEU A 336 -23.10 -53.65 9.96
CA LEU A 336 -23.94 -54.43 10.89
C LEU A 336 -23.47 -54.39 12.35
N ARG A 337 -22.24 -53.91 12.64
CA ARG A 337 -21.73 -53.80 14.03
C ARG A 337 -22.03 -52.47 14.72
N MET A 338 -22.48 -51.45 13.99
CA MET A 338 -22.72 -50.10 14.56
C MET A 338 -24.18 -49.83 14.95
N ALA A 339 -25.10 -50.78 14.76
CA ALA A 339 -26.52 -50.62 15.09
C ALA A 339 -26.89 -50.99 16.55
N GLY A 340 -25.91 -51.19 17.43
CA GLY A 340 -26.15 -51.67 18.79
C GLY A 340 -25.36 -50.91 19.84
N LYS A 341 -25.67 -49.63 20.07
CA LYS A 341 -25.42 -48.90 21.33
C LYS A 341 -26.06 -47.51 21.28
N ALA A 342 -27.38 -47.49 21.43
CA ALA A 342 -28.07 -46.32 21.97
C ALA A 342 -28.26 -46.58 23.46
N SER A 343 -27.52 -45.88 24.33
CA SER A 343 -27.87 -45.75 25.75
C SER A 343 -27.13 -44.57 26.37
N THR A 344 -27.95 -43.58 26.73
CA THR A 344 -27.94 -42.79 27.98
C THR A 344 -26.75 -41.90 28.35
N ASP A 345 -27.15 -40.72 28.81
CA ASP A 345 -26.46 -39.79 29.72
C ASP A 345 -25.52 -38.75 29.12
N ASN A 346 -26.03 -37.52 29.03
CA ASN A 346 -25.38 -36.45 29.80
C ASN A 346 -26.36 -35.31 30.14
N ALA A 347 -26.79 -35.33 31.39
CA ALA A 347 -27.25 -34.17 32.14
C ALA A 347 -26.03 -33.37 32.64
N TYR A 348 -26.29 -32.14 33.09
CA TYR A 348 -25.35 -31.21 33.78
C TYR A 348 -24.40 -30.43 32.83
N ARG A 349 -24.34 -29.10 32.83
CA ARG A 349 -24.28 -28.16 33.96
C ARG A 349 -24.75 -26.76 33.52
N ARG A 350 -25.76 -26.22 34.20
CA ARG A 350 -26.21 -24.82 34.08
C ARG A 350 -25.48 -24.04 35.18
N GLU A 351 -24.61 -23.10 34.83
CA GLU A 351 -24.06 -22.15 35.79
C GLU A 351 -25.01 -20.94 35.87
N THR A 352 -25.62 -20.82 37.05
CA THR A 352 -26.42 -19.68 37.51
C THR A 352 -25.48 -18.56 37.96
N TYR A 353 -25.57 -17.40 37.32
CA TYR A 353 -24.99 -16.16 37.84
C TYR A 353 -25.94 -15.53 38.85
N THR A 354 -25.48 -15.44 40.09
CA THR A 354 -26.15 -14.78 41.21
C THR A 354 -25.99 -13.26 41.06
N VAL A 355 -27.09 -12.54 40.91
CA VAL A 355 -27.16 -11.07 40.98
C VAL A 355 -27.19 -10.67 42.46
N LEU A 356 -26.19 -9.92 42.92
CA LEU A 356 -26.18 -9.25 44.22
C LEU A 356 -26.77 -7.83 44.08
N PRO A 357 -27.68 -7.38 44.97
CA PRO A 357 -28.20 -6.02 44.95
C PRO A 357 -27.51 -5.07 45.95
N LEU A 358 -27.41 -3.81 45.50
CA LEU A 358 -27.48 -2.53 46.22
C LEU A 358 -26.39 -2.12 47.23
N ASN A 359 -25.82 -0.93 47.00
CA ASN A 359 -25.79 0.10 48.04
C ASN A 359 -25.72 1.53 47.44
N PRO A 360 -26.64 2.45 47.83
CA PRO A 360 -26.57 3.87 47.49
C PRO A 360 -26.32 4.71 48.75
N SER A 361 -25.22 5.46 48.80
CA SER A 361 -25.07 6.67 49.63
C SER A 361 -23.65 7.23 49.50
N GLU A 362 -23.50 8.43 48.96
CA GLU A 362 -22.91 9.56 49.70
C GLU A 362 -22.96 10.83 48.86
N THR A 363 -23.92 11.68 49.23
CA THR A 363 -23.96 13.12 48.98
C THR A 363 -23.02 13.82 49.96
N THR A 364 -22.04 14.58 49.46
CA THR A 364 -21.40 15.65 50.22
C THR A 364 -21.38 16.95 49.42
N SER A 365 -22.18 17.87 49.90
CA SER A 365 -22.17 19.30 49.63
C SER A 365 -20.94 19.98 50.23
N VAL A 366 -20.27 20.86 49.48
CA VAL A 366 -19.50 21.98 50.06
C VAL A 366 -19.83 23.27 49.32
N ALA A 367 -20.20 24.26 50.11
CA ALA A 367 -20.62 25.61 49.77
C ALA A 367 -19.41 26.48 49.34
N SER A 368 -19.60 27.40 48.38
CA SER A 368 -19.75 28.85 48.59
C SER A 368 -18.48 29.64 48.97
N SER A 369 -17.95 30.37 47.99
CA SER A 369 -17.47 31.76 48.08
C SER A 369 -17.15 32.20 46.63
N GLY A 370 -17.77 33.21 46.01
CA GLY A 370 -17.96 34.57 46.50
C GLY A 370 -16.84 35.46 45.94
N GLY A 371 -17.04 36.09 44.78
CA GLY A 371 -16.07 37.03 44.19
C GLY A 371 -16.60 37.69 42.93
N ARG A 372 -16.87 38.99 43.00
CA ARG A 372 -17.65 39.82 42.08
C ARG A 372 -16.75 40.97 41.59
N ARG A 373 -17.01 41.46 40.36
CA ARG A 373 -16.54 42.71 39.72
C ARG A 373 -15.10 42.63 39.15
N GLU A 374 -14.78 43.22 38.00
CA GLU A 374 -15.23 44.53 37.51
C GLU A 374 -15.14 44.68 35.97
N LEU A 375 -16.08 45.47 35.43
CA LEU A 375 -16.08 46.08 34.11
C LEU A 375 -15.11 47.25 34.08
N ILE A 376 -14.28 47.38 33.03
CA ILE A 376 -13.84 48.69 32.52
C ILE A 376 -13.83 48.63 30.99
N SER A 377 -14.71 49.42 30.37
CA SER A 377 -14.52 49.99 29.04
C SER A 377 -13.49 51.10 29.11
N LEU A 378 -12.62 51.17 28.10
CA LEU A 378 -12.28 52.39 27.36
C LEU A 378 -11.97 52.01 25.92
#